data_AF-A0A8C9T069-F1
#
_entry.id   AF-A0A8C9T069-F1
#
_cell.length_a   1.000
_cell.length_b   1.000
_cell.length_c   1.000
_cell.angle_alpha   90.00
_cell.angle_beta   90.00
_cell.angle_gamma   90.00
#
_symmetry.space_group_name_H-M   'P 1'
#
loop_
_entity.id
_entity.type
_entity.pdbx_description
1 polymer ?
#
loop_
_entity_poly.entity_id
_entity_poly.type
_entity_poly.pdbx_seq_one_letter_code
_entity_poly.pdbx_strand_id
1 'polypeptide(L)'
;MAKFLAELLGCTLPDKGTGQGFECHGHPHVALKNVSKRMENMPQTPPFTGMFGPASYNNNVYQSKEESYGDLYYHENNLVSGSLEALIHHLVPNVDYYPDRTYIFTFLLSSRLFLHPYELVSKVYHLCVEHQRLSDPHADKLRMRKMAPKIVQLLTEWTETFPYDFRDERTMRGLKELTHRITSGDELYRKAVHQMIQSLIRKLTALSQYEEALAKINATAADRLTVLKAKPQSIQRDILTICNDPFTLAQQLTHIELERLSYIGPEEFVQAFIQKGPLDNNKSRFSDRKKASNLEAYVEWFNRLSYLVATEICMPVKKKHRARVIEFFIDVARECFNIGNFNSLMAIISGMNMSPVSRLKKTWGKVKTAKFDILEHQMDPSSNFYNYRTALRGATQRSITAHTSREKIVIPFFSLLIKDIYFLNEGCANLLPNGHVNFEKFWELAKQVSEFMTWKQVECPFERDRKILQYLLTVPVFTEDALYLASYESEGPENNIEKDSWKSLRCVLEGRKSAASVGFSDNSMSDRN
;
A
#
# COMPACT_ATOMS: atom_id res chain seq x y z
N MET A 1 13.13 -4.88 -0.15
CA MET A 1 12.48 -3.89 0.72
C MET A 1 13.38 -2.70 1.02
N ALA A 2 14.61 -2.83 1.53
CA ALA A 2 15.51 -1.67 1.65
C ALA A 2 15.75 -0.93 0.32
N LYS A 3 15.82 -1.65 -0.82
CA LYS A 3 15.84 -1.05 -2.18
C LYS A 3 14.50 -0.46 -2.62
N PHE A 4 13.37 -1.07 -2.22
CA PHE A 4 12.00 -0.61 -2.50
C PHE A 4 11.64 0.63 -1.69
N LEU A 5 12.01 0.67 -0.41
CA LEU A 5 11.99 1.82 0.47
C LEU A 5 13.05 2.83 0.05
N ALA A 6 14.24 2.47 -0.43
CA ALA A 6 15.20 3.44 -0.97
C ALA A 6 14.77 4.04 -2.32
N GLU A 7 14.00 3.31 -3.14
CA GLU A 7 13.37 3.81 -4.37
C GLU A 7 12.13 4.66 -4.04
N LEU A 8 11.32 4.29 -3.03
CA LEU A 8 10.21 5.11 -2.49
C LEU A 8 10.68 6.36 -1.72
N LEU A 9 11.76 6.25 -0.95
CA LEU A 9 12.35 7.30 -0.09
C LEU A 9 13.42 8.10 -0.83
N GLY A 10 13.88 7.64 -2.00
CA GLY A 10 14.75 8.41 -2.90
C GLY A 10 14.02 9.54 -3.62
N CYS A 11 12.69 9.58 -3.55
CA CYS A 11 11.84 10.72 -3.93
C CYS A 11 11.76 11.78 -2.81
N THR A 12 12.81 11.95 -1.99
CA THR A 12 12.98 13.21 -1.25
C THR A 12 13.21 14.32 -2.27
N LEU A 13 12.50 15.42 -2.09
CA LEU A 13 12.75 16.69 -2.78
C LEU A 13 14.26 16.93 -2.87
N PRO A 14 14.84 17.26 -4.04
CA PRO A 14 16.26 17.58 -4.10
C PRO A 14 16.53 18.74 -3.15
N ASP A 15 17.47 18.52 -2.22
CA ASP A 15 17.96 19.55 -1.31
C ASP A 15 18.27 20.82 -2.13
N LYS A 16 17.53 21.91 -1.85
CA LYS A 16 17.88 23.24 -2.38
C LYS A 16 19.21 23.61 -1.70
N GLY A 17 20.30 23.38 -2.45
CA GLY A 17 21.65 23.26 -1.90
C GLY A 17 22.15 24.44 -1.07
N THR A 18 23.02 24.11 -0.12
CA THR A 18 24.14 24.96 0.29
C THR A 18 25.40 24.37 -0.33
N GLY A 19 26.16 25.20 -1.04
CA GLY A 19 27.28 24.76 -1.85
C GLY A 19 28.48 24.29 -1.03
N GLN A 20 29.05 23.15 -1.43
CA GLN A 20 30.49 22.91 -1.51
C GLN A 20 30.72 21.67 -2.37
N GLY A 21 31.53 21.81 -3.41
CA GLY A 21 31.77 20.78 -4.41
C GLY A 21 32.58 19.61 -3.86
N PHE A 22 32.27 18.41 -4.36
CA PHE A 22 33.20 17.29 -4.38
C PHE A 22 33.11 16.58 -5.73
N GLU A 23 34.28 16.46 -6.37
CA GLU A 23 34.48 15.86 -7.67
C GLU A 23 34.19 14.35 -7.66
N CYS A 24 33.62 13.86 -8.76
CA CYS A 24 33.36 12.45 -9.01
C CYS A 24 34.55 11.79 -9.73
N HIS A 25 35.16 10.77 -9.11
CA HIS A 25 35.85 9.72 -9.84
C HIS A 25 35.58 8.33 -9.23
N GLY A 26 35.03 7.42 -10.04
CA GLY A 26 35.40 6.00 -10.10
C GLY A 26 34.88 5.01 -9.04
N HIS A 27 33.99 4.12 -9.49
CA HIS A 27 33.68 2.74 -9.02
C HIS A 27 32.63 2.48 -7.90
N PRO A 28 31.82 1.39 -8.02
CA PRO A 28 30.51 1.26 -7.36
C PRO A 28 30.52 0.53 -6.01
N HIS A 29 31.68 0.22 -5.42
CA HIS A 29 31.75 -0.73 -4.29
C HIS A 29 31.93 -0.10 -2.89
N VAL A 30 31.99 1.22 -2.76
CA VAL A 30 32.33 1.89 -1.48
C VAL A 30 31.12 2.54 -0.77
N ALA A 31 30.00 2.74 -1.45
CA ALA A 31 28.82 3.43 -0.90
C ALA A 31 28.09 2.68 0.24
N LEU A 32 28.28 1.36 0.39
CA LEU A 32 27.60 0.55 1.41
C LEU A 32 28.26 0.64 2.80
N LYS A 33 29.54 1.00 2.91
CA LYS A 33 30.25 1.03 4.21
C LYS A 33 30.02 2.33 4.99
N ASN A 34 29.69 3.43 4.34
CA ASN A 34 29.49 4.73 5.00
C ASN A 34 28.08 4.94 5.57
N VAL A 35 27.10 4.10 5.20
CA VAL A 35 25.75 4.11 5.81
C VAL A 35 25.79 3.52 7.23
N SER A 36 26.59 2.46 7.44
CA SER A 36 26.68 1.80 8.74
C SER A 36 27.32 2.67 9.83
N LYS A 37 28.27 3.55 9.47
CA LYS A 37 28.97 4.42 10.44
C LYS A 37 28.19 5.69 10.83
N ARG A 38 27.14 6.05 10.10
CA ARG A 38 26.23 7.16 10.44
C ARG A 38 25.03 6.71 11.29
N MET A 39 24.81 5.40 11.46
CA MET A 39 23.76 4.82 12.30
C MET A 39 24.13 4.78 13.80
N GLU A 40 25.42 4.88 14.16
CA GLU A 40 25.86 4.76 15.57
C GLU A 40 25.82 6.07 16.37
N ASN A 41 25.62 7.24 15.74
CA ASN A 41 25.76 8.55 16.40
C ASN A 41 24.54 9.48 16.22
N MET A 42 23.32 9.00 16.47
CA MET A 42 22.15 9.87 16.65
C MET A 42 21.40 9.56 17.95
N PRO A 43 20.89 10.59 18.65
CA PRO A 43 20.33 10.45 19.99
C PRO A 43 19.09 9.57 19.97
N GLN A 44 19.10 8.55 20.81
CA GLN A 44 17.93 7.76 21.18
C GLN A 44 16.94 8.66 21.94
N THR A 45 15.69 8.70 21.50
CA THR A 45 14.58 9.35 22.21
C THR A 45 13.42 8.37 22.42
N PRO A 46 12.67 8.51 23.53
CA PRO A 46 11.90 7.43 24.13
C PRO A 46 10.59 7.12 23.39
N PRO A 47 9.92 5.99 23.71
CA PRO A 47 8.67 5.60 23.07
C PRO A 47 7.59 6.67 23.22
N PHE A 48 6.75 6.79 22.18
CA PHE A 48 5.56 7.63 22.18
C PHE A 48 4.62 7.24 23.34
N THR A 49 4.50 8.11 24.33
CA THR A 49 3.44 8.06 25.35
C THR A 49 2.76 9.42 25.46
N GLY A 50 1.43 9.41 25.41
CA GLY A 50 0.54 10.55 25.71
C GLY A 50 -0.16 11.10 24.46
N MET A 51 -1.47 11.35 24.44
CA MET A 51 -2.55 11.23 25.42
C MET A 51 -3.86 11.18 24.61
N PHE A 52 -4.65 10.12 24.73
CA PHE A 52 -6.09 10.15 24.50
C PHE A 52 -6.73 9.42 25.67
N GLY A 53 -7.77 10.03 26.27
CA GLY A 53 -8.42 9.53 27.47
C GLY A 53 -9.07 8.15 27.28
N PRO A 54 -9.33 7.43 28.38
CA PRO A 54 -9.82 6.06 28.33
C PRO A 54 -11.26 6.08 27.81
N ALA A 55 -11.47 5.61 26.59
CA ALA A 55 -12.78 5.09 26.22
C ALA A 55 -12.98 3.83 27.08
N SER A 56 -14.00 3.85 27.93
CA SER A 56 -14.31 2.85 28.96
C SER A 56 -14.16 1.41 28.48
N TYR A 57 -13.04 0.77 28.83
CA TYR A 57 -12.88 -0.67 28.75
C TYR A 57 -13.39 -1.25 30.07
N ASN A 58 -14.62 -1.78 30.05
CA ASN A 58 -15.20 -2.45 31.21
C ASN A 58 -15.18 -3.97 31.03
N ASN A 59 -14.37 -4.60 31.89
CA ASN A 59 -14.53 -5.87 32.59
C ASN A 59 -15.28 -7.03 31.91
N ASN A 60 -14.52 -8.07 31.58
CA ASN A 60 -14.98 -9.46 31.75
C ASN A 60 -13.84 -10.30 32.33
N VAL A 61 -13.82 -10.40 33.66
CA VAL A 61 -13.06 -11.42 34.38
C VAL A 61 -13.96 -12.65 34.49
N TYR A 62 -13.57 -13.75 33.85
CA TYR A 62 -14.00 -15.08 34.29
C TYR A 62 -12.82 -16.05 34.22
N GLN A 63 -12.30 -16.34 35.42
CA GLN A 63 -11.43 -17.48 35.69
C GLN A 63 -12.35 -18.68 35.94
N SER A 64 -12.69 -19.43 34.89
CA SER A 64 -13.24 -20.78 35.07
C SER A 64 -12.09 -21.74 35.30
N LYS A 65 -12.03 -22.33 36.50
CA LYS A 65 -11.15 -23.46 36.82
C LYS A 65 -11.48 -24.66 35.93
N GLU A 66 -10.42 -25.42 35.60
CA GLU A 66 -10.37 -26.73 34.92
C GLU A 66 -10.11 -26.75 33.40
N GLU A 67 -8.90 -26.29 33.02
CA GLU A 67 -7.88 -26.99 32.20
C GLU A 67 -6.82 -25.92 31.84
N SER A 68 -5.67 -25.98 32.51
CA SER A 68 -4.64 -24.93 32.46
C SER A 68 -3.89 -24.91 31.13
N TYR A 69 -4.42 -24.22 30.12
CA TYR A 69 -3.63 -23.66 29.01
C TYR A 69 -2.91 -22.38 29.49
N GLY A 70 -2.07 -22.54 30.52
CA GLY A 70 -1.55 -21.49 31.41
C GLY A 70 -0.39 -20.66 30.87
N ASP A 71 -0.40 -20.30 29.58
CA ASP A 71 0.71 -19.56 28.95
C ASP A 71 0.34 -18.17 28.44
N LEU A 72 -0.90 -17.68 28.66
CA LEU A 72 -1.26 -16.30 28.35
C LEU A 72 -0.82 -15.37 29.48
N TYR A 73 -0.10 -14.31 29.13
CA TYR A 73 0.40 -13.32 30.07
C TYR A 73 -0.30 -11.98 29.87
N TYR A 74 -0.87 -11.46 30.95
CA TYR A 74 -1.58 -10.19 30.98
C TYR A 74 -0.85 -9.17 31.85
N HIS A 75 -0.86 -7.91 31.41
CA HIS A 75 -0.41 -6.77 32.19
C HIS A 75 -1.52 -5.72 32.20
N GLU A 76 -1.95 -5.27 33.38
CA GLU A 76 -3.06 -4.31 33.52
C GLU A 76 -4.33 -4.72 32.74
N ASN A 77 -4.67 -6.02 32.79
CA ASN A 77 -5.76 -6.66 32.04
C ASN A 77 -5.60 -6.69 30.50
N ASN A 78 -4.47 -6.25 29.95
CA ASN A 78 -4.17 -6.35 28.53
C ASN A 78 -3.31 -7.59 28.25
N LEU A 79 -3.66 -8.34 27.21
CA LEU A 79 -2.85 -9.48 26.76
C LEU A 79 -1.54 -8.96 26.17
N VAL A 80 -0.41 -9.32 26.79
CA VAL A 80 0.93 -8.86 26.40
C VAL A 80 1.67 -9.94 25.62
N SER A 81 1.57 -11.20 26.04
CA SER A 81 2.24 -12.30 25.34
C SER A 81 1.58 -13.64 25.62
N GLY A 82 1.92 -14.66 24.82
CA GLY A 82 1.61 -16.05 25.15
C GLY A 82 2.24 -17.05 24.21
N SER A 83 2.19 -18.34 24.55
CA SER A 83 2.55 -19.39 23.61
C SER A 83 1.59 -19.37 22.41
N LEU A 84 2.10 -19.76 21.24
CA LEU A 84 1.31 -19.75 20.01
C LEU A 84 0.05 -20.61 20.15
N GLU A 85 0.19 -21.77 20.79
CA GLU A 85 -0.90 -22.68 21.11
C GLU A 85 -1.95 -22.00 21.99
N ALA A 86 -1.56 -21.38 23.10
CA ALA A 86 -2.50 -20.70 23.99
C ALA A 86 -3.26 -19.56 23.30
N LEU A 87 -2.60 -18.81 22.41
CA LEU A 87 -3.25 -17.77 21.60
C LEU A 87 -4.26 -18.36 20.59
N ILE A 88 -3.95 -19.51 19.98
CA ILE A 88 -4.91 -20.19 19.10
C ILE A 88 -6.11 -20.71 19.89
N HIS A 89 -5.90 -21.25 21.09
CA HIS A 89 -7.00 -21.60 21.99
C HIS A 89 -7.85 -20.38 22.34
N HIS A 90 -7.24 -19.23 22.60
CA HIS A 90 -7.95 -17.97 22.85
C HIS A 90 -8.73 -17.48 21.63
N LEU A 91 -8.33 -17.83 20.40
CA LEU A 91 -9.10 -17.48 19.20
C LEU A 91 -10.39 -18.31 19.06
N VAL A 92 -10.44 -19.54 19.56
CA VAL A 92 -11.57 -20.45 19.33
C VAL A 92 -12.67 -20.23 20.38
N PRO A 93 -13.89 -19.82 19.99
CA PRO A 93 -14.98 -19.62 20.94
C PRO A 93 -15.38 -20.93 21.63
N ASN A 94 -15.88 -20.81 22.86
CA ASN A 94 -16.48 -21.92 23.60
C ASN A 94 -17.91 -21.54 24.07
N VAL A 95 -18.53 -22.34 24.94
CA VAL A 95 -19.91 -22.10 25.39
C VAL A 95 -20.06 -20.75 26.06
N ASP A 96 -19.09 -20.34 26.89
CA ASP A 96 -19.19 -19.17 27.76
C ASP A 96 -18.34 -17.99 27.28
N TYR A 97 -17.42 -18.23 26.34
CA TYR A 97 -16.47 -17.25 25.84
C TYR A 97 -16.62 -16.97 24.35
N TYR A 98 -16.33 -15.73 23.94
CA TYR A 98 -16.12 -15.30 22.57
C TYR A 98 -14.99 -14.25 22.58
N PRO A 99 -13.97 -14.38 21.71
CA PRO A 99 -12.86 -13.43 21.67
C PRO A 99 -13.33 -12.04 21.23
N ASP A 100 -12.73 -10.99 21.77
CA ASP A 100 -13.05 -9.64 21.34
C ASP A 100 -12.60 -9.42 19.88
N ARG A 101 -13.31 -8.54 19.17
CA ARG A 101 -13.05 -8.29 17.74
C ARG A 101 -11.65 -7.75 17.48
N THR A 102 -11.10 -6.96 18.42
CA THR A 102 -9.76 -6.41 18.28
C THR A 102 -8.72 -7.53 18.38
N TYR A 103 -8.89 -8.48 19.30
CA TYR A 103 -8.06 -9.68 19.39
C TYR A 103 -8.18 -10.54 18.14
N ILE A 104 -9.39 -10.81 17.66
CA ILE A 104 -9.61 -11.58 16.42
C ILE A 104 -8.85 -10.94 15.26
N PHE A 105 -9.03 -9.63 15.05
CA PHE A 105 -8.32 -8.89 14.01
C PHE A 105 -6.79 -8.98 14.19
N THR A 106 -6.30 -8.69 15.40
CA THR A 106 -4.86 -8.62 15.71
C THR A 106 -4.19 -9.98 15.56
N PHE A 107 -4.79 -11.02 16.12
CA PHE A 107 -4.28 -12.39 16.02
C PHE A 107 -4.35 -12.89 14.58
N LEU A 108 -5.48 -12.74 13.88
CA LEU A 108 -5.56 -13.16 12.49
C LEU A 108 -4.58 -12.39 11.60
N LEU A 109 -4.36 -11.10 11.83
CA LEU A 109 -3.38 -10.27 11.11
C LEU A 109 -1.96 -10.79 11.30
N SER A 110 -1.55 -10.94 12.56
CA SER A 110 -0.18 -11.27 12.97
C SER A 110 0.16 -12.76 12.87
N SER A 111 -0.83 -13.66 12.91
CA SER A 111 -0.61 -15.11 12.83
C SER A 111 0.13 -15.52 11.56
N ARG A 112 0.02 -14.75 10.47
CA ARG A 112 0.72 -14.97 9.20
C ARG A 112 2.24 -14.91 9.29
N LEU A 113 2.78 -14.34 10.38
CA LEU A 113 4.21 -14.35 10.68
C LEU A 113 4.68 -15.69 11.27
N PHE A 114 3.74 -16.52 11.75
CA PHE A 114 4.03 -17.74 12.50
C PHE A 114 3.41 -18.99 11.87
N LEU A 115 2.27 -18.85 11.19
CA LEU A 115 1.44 -19.92 10.65
C LEU A 115 0.89 -19.55 9.27
N HIS A 116 0.75 -20.55 8.41
CA HIS A 116 -0.06 -20.38 7.21
C HIS A 116 -1.56 -20.38 7.57
N PRO A 117 -2.42 -19.62 6.86
CA PRO A 117 -3.86 -19.61 7.12
C PRO A 117 -4.51 -20.99 7.10
N TYR A 118 -4.08 -21.89 6.21
CA TYR A 118 -4.62 -23.26 6.16
C TYR A 118 -4.28 -24.09 7.40
N GLU A 119 -3.11 -23.87 8.01
CA GLU A 119 -2.71 -24.52 9.26
C GLU A 119 -3.56 -24.01 10.42
N LEU A 120 -3.83 -22.70 10.44
CA LEU A 120 -4.69 -22.09 11.44
C LEU A 120 -6.13 -22.60 11.34
N VAL A 121 -6.72 -22.66 10.14
CA VAL A 121 -8.07 -23.23 9.94
C VAL A 121 -8.13 -24.68 10.42
N SER A 122 -7.10 -25.48 10.13
CA SER A 122 -7.01 -26.86 10.60
C SER A 122 -6.95 -26.94 12.13
N LYS A 123 -6.13 -26.12 12.80
CA LYS A 123 -6.08 -26.06 14.27
C LYS A 123 -7.41 -25.62 14.87
N VAL A 124 -8.06 -24.59 14.31
CA VAL A 124 -9.41 -24.15 14.74
C VAL A 124 -10.42 -25.28 14.62
N TYR A 125 -10.38 -26.03 13.51
CA TYR A 125 -11.25 -27.18 13.30
C TYR A 125 -11.00 -28.26 14.37
N HIS A 126 -9.75 -28.62 14.64
CA HIS A 126 -9.40 -29.62 15.66
C HIS A 126 -9.91 -29.22 17.05
N LEU A 127 -9.69 -27.97 17.46
CA LEU A 127 -10.17 -27.46 18.75
C LEU A 127 -11.70 -27.45 18.85
N CYS A 128 -12.39 -27.13 17.76
CA CYS A 128 -13.85 -27.23 17.72
C CYS A 128 -14.33 -28.67 17.92
N VAL A 129 -13.58 -29.67 17.44
CA VAL A 129 -13.89 -31.10 17.62
C VAL A 129 -13.51 -31.60 19.01
N GLU A 130 -12.40 -31.14 19.59
CA GLU A 130 -12.03 -31.49 20.97
C GLU A 130 -13.06 -30.96 21.97
N HIS A 131 -13.52 -29.72 21.78
CA HIS A 131 -14.63 -29.15 22.53
C HIS A 131 -15.96 -29.93 22.33
N GLN A 132 -16.05 -30.91 21.43
CA GLN A 132 -17.24 -31.75 21.24
C GLN A 132 -17.15 -33.09 21.94
N ARG A 133 -16.00 -33.56 22.42
CA ARG A 133 -15.86 -34.94 22.89
C ARG A 133 -16.23 -35.07 24.37
N LEU A 134 -17.52 -34.96 24.71
CA LEU A 134 -18.01 -35.53 25.97
C LEU A 134 -18.42 -36.98 25.71
N SER A 135 -18.40 -37.81 26.77
CA SER A 135 -18.81 -39.22 26.65
C SER A 135 -20.31 -39.41 26.36
N ASP A 136 -21.11 -38.32 26.36
CA ASP A 136 -22.56 -38.32 26.12
C ASP A 136 -22.95 -37.59 24.82
N PRO A 137 -23.46 -38.31 23.79
CA PRO A 137 -23.90 -37.74 22.52
C PRO A 137 -25.01 -36.67 22.62
N HIS A 138 -25.85 -36.69 23.65
CA HIS A 138 -26.91 -35.70 23.81
C HIS A 138 -26.36 -34.36 24.31
N ALA A 139 -25.45 -34.41 25.30
CA ALA A 139 -24.72 -33.24 25.78
C ALA A 139 -23.89 -32.58 24.67
N ASP A 140 -23.25 -33.37 23.81
CA ASP A 140 -22.47 -32.88 22.67
C ASP A 140 -23.33 -32.07 21.69
N LYS A 141 -24.53 -32.57 21.38
CA LYS A 141 -25.47 -31.91 20.48
C LYS A 141 -25.94 -30.56 21.05
N LEU A 142 -26.24 -30.49 22.35
CA LEU A 142 -26.64 -29.25 23.02
C LEU A 142 -25.50 -28.23 23.07
N ARG A 143 -24.28 -28.68 23.38
CA ARG A 143 -23.07 -27.84 23.41
C ARG A 143 -22.76 -27.27 22.02
N MET A 144 -22.90 -28.07 20.97
CA MET A 144 -22.74 -27.61 19.60
C MET A 144 -23.76 -26.57 19.17
N ARG A 145 -25.01 -26.69 19.62
CA ARG A 145 -26.01 -25.67 19.34
C ARG A 145 -25.65 -24.31 19.94
N LYS A 146 -24.97 -24.28 21.10
CA LYS A 146 -24.50 -23.04 21.73
C LYS A 146 -23.23 -22.49 21.08
N MET A 147 -22.32 -23.35 20.62
CA MET A 147 -21.05 -22.94 20.02
C MET A 147 -21.16 -22.59 18.53
N ALA A 148 -22.04 -23.24 17.78
CA ALA A 148 -22.26 -23.03 16.35
C ALA A 148 -22.37 -21.55 15.93
N PRO A 149 -23.24 -20.71 16.53
CA PRO A 149 -23.35 -19.30 16.12
C PRO A 149 -22.06 -18.51 16.34
N LYS A 150 -21.32 -18.83 17.40
CA LYS A 150 -20.01 -18.20 17.71
C LYS A 150 -18.95 -18.59 16.69
N ILE A 151 -18.89 -19.87 16.29
CA ILE A 151 -17.94 -20.31 15.26
C ILE A 151 -18.30 -19.69 13.91
N VAL A 152 -19.58 -19.64 13.53
CA VAL A 152 -20.02 -18.95 12.31
C VAL A 152 -19.66 -17.47 12.34
N GLN A 153 -19.78 -16.81 13.49
CA GLN A 153 -19.38 -15.42 13.65
C GLN A 153 -17.87 -15.23 13.45
N LEU A 154 -17.03 -16.06 14.09
CA LEU A 154 -15.57 -16.02 13.89
C LEU A 154 -15.19 -16.21 12.41
N LEU A 155 -15.80 -17.19 11.73
CA LEU A 155 -15.54 -17.44 10.32
C LEU A 155 -16.04 -16.29 9.43
N THR A 156 -17.15 -15.65 9.80
CA THR A 156 -17.65 -14.46 9.10
C THR A 156 -16.64 -13.33 9.25
N GLU A 157 -16.18 -13.03 10.46
CA GLU A 157 -15.17 -11.98 10.70
C GLU A 157 -13.86 -12.25 9.95
N TRP A 158 -13.40 -13.52 9.92
CA TRP A 158 -12.21 -13.91 9.16
C TRP A 158 -12.41 -13.75 7.64
N THR A 159 -13.48 -14.33 7.09
CA THR A 159 -13.76 -14.28 5.65
C THR A 159 -14.06 -12.87 5.14
N GLU A 160 -14.59 -12.00 5.99
CA GLU A 160 -14.85 -10.61 5.63
C GLU A 160 -13.59 -9.74 5.67
N THR A 161 -12.71 -9.98 6.64
CA THR A 161 -11.51 -9.17 6.88
C THR A 161 -10.34 -9.60 6.00
N PHE A 162 -10.15 -10.92 5.82
CA PHE A 162 -9.01 -11.52 5.11
C PHE A 162 -9.48 -12.47 4.00
N PRO A 163 -10.25 -12.00 3.00
CA PRO A 163 -10.80 -12.87 1.95
C PRO A 163 -9.70 -13.59 1.16
N TYR A 164 -8.52 -12.99 0.99
CA TYR A 164 -7.40 -13.56 0.23
C TYR A 164 -6.86 -14.87 0.80
N ASP A 165 -6.97 -15.12 2.11
CA ASP A 165 -6.55 -16.39 2.71
C ASP A 165 -7.28 -17.59 2.09
N PHE A 166 -8.50 -17.36 1.58
CA PHE A 166 -9.38 -18.36 1.01
C PHE A 166 -9.22 -18.50 -0.52
N ARG A 167 -8.25 -17.81 -1.14
CA ARG A 167 -7.74 -18.20 -2.47
C ARG A 167 -6.95 -19.51 -2.42
N ASP A 168 -6.35 -19.84 -1.27
CA ASP A 168 -5.71 -21.13 -1.07
C ASP A 168 -6.78 -22.23 -0.92
N GLU A 169 -6.70 -23.25 -1.78
CA GLU A 169 -7.68 -24.33 -1.80
C GLU A 169 -7.73 -25.12 -0.49
N ARG A 170 -6.61 -25.22 0.25
CA ARG A 170 -6.56 -25.92 1.54
C ARG A 170 -7.36 -25.16 2.59
N THR A 171 -7.19 -23.84 2.65
CA THR A 171 -7.97 -22.97 3.54
C THR A 171 -9.46 -23.05 3.20
N MET A 172 -9.81 -22.99 1.91
CA MET A 172 -11.20 -23.10 1.45
C MET A 172 -11.82 -24.47 1.76
N ARG A 173 -11.06 -25.57 1.64
CA ARG A 173 -11.51 -26.91 2.05
C ARG A 173 -11.78 -26.96 3.55
N GLY A 174 -10.86 -26.47 4.38
CA GLY A 174 -11.05 -26.43 5.82
C GLY A 174 -12.28 -25.61 6.24
N LEU A 175 -12.54 -24.48 5.57
CA LEU A 175 -13.76 -23.69 5.77
C LEU A 175 -15.02 -24.51 5.47
N LYS A 176 -15.04 -25.23 4.34
CA LYS A 176 -16.17 -26.08 3.93
C LYS A 176 -16.40 -27.24 4.88
N GLU A 177 -15.34 -27.87 5.37
CA GLU A 177 -15.43 -28.96 6.36
C GLU A 177 -16.00 -28.48 7.69
N LEU A 178 -15.50 -27.35 8.20
CA LEU A 178 -15.96 -26.76 9.45
C LEU A 178 -17.43 -26.31 9.35
N THR A 179 -17.80 -25.66 8.25
CA THR A 179 -19.17 -25.21 8.02
C THR A 179 -20.14 -26.37 7.77
N HIS A 180 -19.75 -27.41 7.04
CA HIS A 180 -20.57 -28.61 6.84
C HIS A 180 -20.93 -29.24 8.19
N ARG A 181 -19.96 -29.43 9.08
CA ARG A 181 -20.17 -29.96 10.43
C ARG A 181 -21.22 -29.16 11.22
N ILE A 182 -21.16 -27.83 11.17
CA ILE A 182 -22.11 -26.95 11.86
C ILE A 182 -23.53 -27.14 11.29
N THR A 183 -23.66 -27.23 9.97
CA THR A 183 -24.97 -27.34 9.30
C THR A 183 -25.59 -28.74 9.35
N SER A 184 -24.80 -29.78 9.57
CA SER A 184 -25.30 -31.15 9.73
C SER A 184 -26.08 -31.35 11.04
N GLY A 185 -25.96 -30.41 12.00
CA GLY A 185 -26.62 -30.49 13.31
C GLY A 185 -27.95 -29.71 13.45
N ASP A 186 -28.17 -28.65 12.67
CA ASP A 186 -29.35 -27.76 12.78
C ASP A 186 -29.54 -26.92 11.49
N GLU A 187 -30.75 -26.90 10.91
CA GLU A 187 -31.07 -26.16 9.68
C GLU A 187 -30.98 -24.64 9.86
N LEU A 188 -31.10 -24.12 11.08
CA LEU A 188 -31.08 -22.69 11.39
C LEU A 188 -29.78 -22.01 10.92
N TYR A 189 -28.64 -22.69 11.01
CA TYR A 189 -27.33 -22.13 10.65
C TYR A 189 -26.98 -22.29 9.16
N ARG A 190 -27.70 -23.15 8.42
CA ARG A 190 -27.45 -23.38 6.99
C ARG A 190 -27.56 -22.09 6.18
N LYS A 191 -28.56 -21.25 6.49
CA LYS A 191 -28.76 -19.96 5.81
C LYS A 191 -27.61 -18.99 6.08
N ALA A 192 -27.17 -18.85 7.34
CA ALA A 192 -26.09 -17.95 7.72
C ALA A 192 -24.75 -18.37 7.08
N VAL A 193 -24.42 -19.66 7.16
CA VAL A 193 -23.23 -20.25 6.50
C VAL A 193 -23.26 -20.02 5.00
N HIS A 194 -24.41 -20.26 4.35
CA HIS A 194 -24.55 -20.04 2.92
C HIS A 194 -24.32 -18.56 2.56
N GLN A 195 -24.92 -17.63 3.30
CA GLN A 195 -24.72 -16.19 3.10
C GLN A 195 -23.26 -15.76 3.26
N MET A 196 -22.57 -16.26 4.29
CA MET A 196 -21.14 -16.02 4.52
C MET A 196 -20.29 -16.52 3.34
N ILE A 197 -20.48 -17.77 2.90
CA ILE A 197 -19.75 -18.33 1.75
C ILE A 197 -20.04 -17.54 0.47
N GLN A 198 -21.30 -17.14 0.23
CA GLN A 198 -21.65 -16.31 -0.92
C GLN A 198 -21.05 -14.90 -0.85
N SER A 199 -20.94 -14.31 0.34
CA SER A 199 -20.23 -13.03 0.55
C SER A 199 -18.75 -13.16 0.20
N LEU A 200 -18.09 -14.22 0.69
CA LEU A 200 -16.70 -14.51 0.40
C LEU A 200 -16.44 -14.70 -1.10
N ILE A 201 -17.27 -15.52 -1.78
CA ILE A 201 -17.13 -15.75 -3.23
C ILE A 201 -17.29 -14.45 -4.02
N ARG A 202 -18.26 -13.59 -3.65
CA ARG A 202 -18.43 -12.28 -4.27
C ARG A 202 -17.20 -11.40 -4.10
N LYS A 203 -16.63 -11.33 -2.88
CA LYS A 203 -15.39 -10.59 -2.61
C LYS A 203 -14.23 -11.13 -3.46
N LEU A 204 -13.98 -12.44 -3.45
CA LEU A 204 -12.94 -13.08 -4.24
C LEU A 204 -13.09 -12.83 -5.75
N THR A 205 -14.33 -12.86 -6.25
CA THR A 205 -14.63 -12.58 -7.66
C THR A 205 -14.32 -11.12 -8.02
N ALA A 206 -14.74 -10.17 -7.17
CA ALA A 206 -14.45 -8.75 -7.36
C ALA A 206 -12.94 -8.46 -7.35
N LEU A 207 -12.18 -9.11 -6.46
CA LEU A 207 -10.72 -9.02 -6.42
C LEU A 207 -10.08 -9.51 -7.73
N SER A 208 -10.50 -10.67 -8.24
CA SER A 208 -9.97 -11.21 -9.50
C SER A 208 -10.31 -10.34 -10.71
N GLN A 209 -11.52 -9.78 -10.76
CA GLN A 209 -11.93 -8.84 -11.81
C GLN A 209 -11.10 -7.55 -11.78
N TYR A 210 -10.80 -7.05 -10.59
CA TYR A 210 -9.96 -5.87 -10.40
C TYR A 210 -8.52 -6.10 -10.88
N GLU A 211 -7.91 -7.23 -10.52
CA GLU A 211 -6.57 -7.63 -10.99
C GLU A 211 -6.52 -7.72 -12.53
N GLU A 212 -7.56 -8.27 -13.16
CA GLU A 212 -7.69 -8.33 -14.62
C GLU A 212 -7.85 -6.93 -15.24
N ALA A 213 -8.64 -6.05 -14.61
CA ALA A 213 -8.82 -4.68 -15.05
C ALA A 213 -7.52 -3.87 -15.01
N LEU A 214 -6.74 -4.01 -13.93
CA LEU A 214 -5.40 -3.40 -13.82
C LEU A 214 -4.47 -3.90 -14.93
N ALA A 215 -4.45 -5.21 -15.20
CA ALA A 215 -3.64 -5.76 -16.28
C ALA A 215 -4.02 -5.19 -17.65
N LYS A 216 -5.33 -5.03 -17.93
CA LYS A 216 -5.83 -4.41 -19.18
C LYS A 216 -5.45 -2.94 -19.29
N ILE A 217 -5.53 -2.17 -18.20
CA ILE A 217 -5.11 -0.77 -18.15
C ILE A 217 -3.61 -0.65 -18.47
N ASN A 218 -2.79 -1.48 -17.84
CA ASN A 218 -1.34 -1.50 -18.04
C ASN A 218 -0.96 -1.89 -19.48
N ALA A 219 -1.64 -2.89 -20.06
CA ALA A 219 -1.49 -3.27 -21.46
C ALA A 219 -1.87 -2.10 -22.40
N THR A 220 -3.00 -1.45 -22.15
CA THR A 220 -3.45 -0.29 -22.95
C THR A 220 -2.47 0.88 -22.87
N ALA A 221 -1.90 1.14 -21.70
CA ALA A 221 -0.88 2.17 -21.51
C ALA A 221 0.41 1.84 -22.27
N ALA A 222 0.83 0.57 -22.25
CA ALA A 222 1.99 0.09 -23.00
C ALA A 222 1.78 0.20 -24.52
N ASP A 223 0.60 -0.17 -25.03
CA ASP A 223 0.24 -0.03 -26.44
C ASP A 223 0.23 1.44 -26.89
N ARG A 224 -0.29 2.35 -26.06
CA ARG A 224 -0.23 3.78 -26.38
C ARG A 224 1.20 4.31 -26.41
N LEU A 225 2.08 3.80 -25.54
CA LEU A 225 3.49 4.16 -25.53
C LEU A 225 4.23 3.65 -26.78
N THR A 226 3.92 2.45 -27.28
CA THR A 226 4.51 1.95 -28.53
C THR A 226 4.06 2.77 -29.73
N VAL A 227 2.78 3.17 -29.79
CA VAL A 227 2.28 4.06 -30.86
C VAL A 227 2.92 5.44 -30.78
N LEU A 228 3.12 6.01 -29.59
CA LEU A 228 3.82 7.29 -29.42
C LEU A 228 5.25 7.24 -29.99
N LYS A 229 5.98 6.14 -29.77
CA LYS A 229 7.34 5.93 -30.31
C LYS A 229 7.34 5.85 -31.83
N ALA A 230 6.31 5.22 -32.43
CA ALA A 230 6.19 5.07 -33.88
C ALA A 230 5.71 6.35 -34.59
N LYS A 231 4.81 7.13 -33.96
CA LYS A 231 4.21 8.35 -34.51
C LYS A 231 4.18 9.47 -33.44
N PRO A 232 5.28 10.24 -33.29
CA PRO A 232 5.40 11.26 -32.25
C PRO A 232 4.36 12.39 -32.35
N GLN A 233 3.86 12.66 -33.56
CA GLN A 233 2.99 13.82 -33.84
C GLN A 233 1.48 13.55 -33.65
N SER A 234 1.03 12.30 -33.48
CA SER A 234 -0.39 11.96 -33.62
C SER A 234 -1.21 11.84 -32.32
N ILE A 235 -0.63 12.00 -31.13
CA ILE A 235 -1.30 11.61 -29.86
C ILE A 235 -1.43 12.72 -28.79
N GLN A 236 -0.84 13.90 -28.94
CA GLN A 236 -0.78 14.85 -27.82
C GLN A 236 -2.04 15.70 -27.66
N ARG A 237 -3.07 15.14 -27.03
CA ARG A 237 -3.99 15.95 -26.21
C ARG A 237 -3.33 16.14 -24.86
N ASP A 238 -3.02 17.39 -24.52
CA ASP A 238 -2.50 17.75 -23.20
C ASP A 238 -3.62 17.69 -22.15
N ILE A 239 -3.24 17.61 -20.87
CA ILE A 239 -4.20 17.52 -19.76
C ILE A 239 -5.20 18.67 -19.77
N LEU A 240 -4.79 19.89 -20.15
CA LEU A 240 -5.65 21.07 -20.16
C LEU A 240 -6.73 21.01 -21.25
N THR A 241 -6.52 20.26 -22.33
CA THR A 241 -7.56 19.98 -23.34
C THR A 241 -8.58 18.95 -22.87
N ILE A 242 -8.18 18.06 -21.96
CA ILE A 242 -9.05 17.00 -21.41
C ILE A 242 -9.83 17.51 -20.20
N CYS A 243 -9.16 18.25 -19.32
CA CYS A 243 -9.73 18.84 -18.11
C CYS A 243 -8.98 20.14 -17.79
N ASN A 244 -9.70 21.26 -17.81
CA ASN A 244 -9.18 22.57 -17.45
C ASN A 244 -9.63 23.05 -16.07
N ASP A 245 -10.37 22.22 -15.33
CA ASP A 245 -10.84 22.50 -13.98
C ASP A 245 -10.06 21.70 -12.92
N PRO A 246 -9.24 22.37 -12.07
CA PRO A 246 -8.45 21.70 -11.04
C PRO A 246 -9.29 20.88 -10.06
N PHE A 247 -10.50 21.34 -9.73
CA PHE A 247 -11.39 20.65 -8.80
C PHE A 247 -11.82 19.31 -9.37
N THR A 248 -12.32 19.31 -10.61
CA THR A 248 -12.72 18.09 -11.30
C THR A 248 -11.54 17.10 -11.39
N LEU A 249 -10.33 17.55 -11.74
CA LEU A 249 -9.19 16.64 -11.83
C LEU A 249 -8.82 16.03 -10.47
N ALA A 250 -8.79 16.83 -9.39
CA ALA A 250 -8.52 16.33 -8.04
C ALA A 250 -9.58 15.31 -7.57
N GLN A 251 -10.85 15.49 -7.96
CA GLN A 251 -11.92 14.52 -7.71
C GLN A 251 -11.70 13.21 -8.47
N GLN A 252 -11.27 13.27 -9.74
CA GLN A 252 -10.97 12.06 -10.52
C GLN A 252 -9.72 11.32 -10.00
N LEU A 253 -8.68 12.05 -9.56
CA LEU A 253 -7.55 11.43 -8.85
C LEU A 253 -8.03 10.72 -7.58
N THR A 254 -8.91 11.36 -6.80
CA THR A 254 -9.47 10.77 -5.59
C THR A 254 -10.30 9.50 -5.86
N HIS A 255 -11.02 9.43 -6.99
CA HIS A 255 -11.66 8.18 -7.43
C HIS A 255 -10.66 7.04 -7.62
N ILE A 256 -9.55 7.30 -8.33
CA ILE A 256 -8.52 6.29 -8.59
C ILE A 256 -7.86 5.85 -7.27
N GLU A 257 -7.56 6.80 -6.38
CA GLU A 257 -6.96 6.52 -5.08
C GLU A 257 -7.88 5.63 -4.22
N LEU A 258 -9.14 6.02 -4.02
CA LEU A 258 -10.09 5.25 -3.20
C LEU A 258 -10.41 3.88 -3.79
N GLU A 259 -10.54 3.77 -5.12
CA GLU A 259 -10.69 2.47 -5.78
C GLU A 259 -9.50 1.57 -5.46
N ARG A 260 -8.26 2.01 -5.72
CA ARG A 260 -7.06 1.21 -5.48
C ARG A 260 -6.89 0.84 -4.01
N LEU A 261 -7.12 1.79 -3.09
CA LEU A 261 -7.04 1.56 -1.65
C LEU A 261 -8.04 0.49 -1.17
N SER A 262 -9.26 0.48 -1.71
CA SER A 262 -10.30 -0.46 -1.28
C SER A 262 -9.89 -1.94 -1.45
N TYR A 263 -9.05 -2.22 -2.45
CA TYR A 263 -8.55 -3.55 -2.78
C TYR A 263 -7.31 -3.99 -1.98
N ILE A 264 -6.65 -3.08 -1.24
CA ILE A 264 -5.49 -3.44 -0.40
C ILE A 264 -5.97 -4.21 0.84
N GLY A 265 -5.55 -5.47 0.97
CA GLY A 265 -5.83 -6.31 2.13
C GLY A 265 -4.97 -5.95 3.35
N PRO A 266 -5.47 -6.04 4.59
CA PRO A 266 -4.68 -5.81 5.79
C PRO A 266 -3.47 -6.75 5.90
N GLU A 267 -3.59 -7.98 5.39
CA GLU A 267 -2.51 -8.95 5.29
C GLU A 267 -1.36 -8.52 4.38
N GLU A 268 -1.60 -7.65 3.39
CA GLU A 268 -0.55 -7.18 2.47
C GLU A 268 0.50 -6.34 3.23
N PHE A 269 0.09 -5.63 4.29
CA PHE A 269 1.03 -4.91 5.16
C PHE A 269 1.97 -5.88 5.87
N VAL A 270 1.44 -6.92 6.52
CA VAL A 270 2.28 -7.90 7.22
C VAL A 270 3.17 -8.68 6.24
N GLN A 271 2.62 -9.09 5.10
CA GLN A 271 3.35 -9.85 4.08
C GLN A 271 4.46 -9.04 3.43
N ALA A 272 4.28 -7.73 3.27
CA ALA A 272 5.32 -6.84 2.79
C ALA A 272 6.59 -6.96 3.66
N PHE A 273 6.46 -7.14 4.98
CA PHE A 273 7.60 -7.13 5.91
C PHE A 273 8.24 -8.50 6.17
N ILE A 274 7.72 -9.59 5.62
CA ILE A 274 8.34 -10.92 5.75
C ILE A 274 9.66 -10.90 4.96
N GLN A 275 10.78 -10.62 5.65
CA GLN A 275 12.10 -10.48 5.04
C GLN A 275 12.57 -11.77 4.36
N LYS A 276 13.21 -11.60 3.19
CA LYS A 276 14.21 -12.55 2.67
C LYS A 276 15.48 -12.42 3.50
N GLY A 277 15.68 -13.28 4.48
CA GLY A 277 16.97 -13.40 5.17
C GLY A 277 18.07 -13.90 4.21
N PRO A 278 19.32 -13.38 4.25
CA PRO A 278 20.43 -13.86 3.43
C PRO A 278 20.96 -15.26 3.82
N LEU A 279 20.45 -15.85 4.91
CA LEU A 279 20.97 -17.08 5.53
C LEU A 279 19.94 -18.22 5.62
N ASP A 280 18.80 -18.13 4.93
CA ASP A 280 17.83 -19.23 4.87
C ASP A 280 18.20 -20.24 3.77
N ASN A 281 19.20 -21.08 4.05
CA ASN A 281 19.50 -22.30 3.28
C ASN A 281 18.39 -23.37 3.38
N ASN A 282 17.38 -23.14 4.22
CA ASN A 282 16.10 -23.85 4.13
C ASN A 282 15.19 -23.04 3.21
N LYS A 283 14.98 -23.53 1.98
CA LYS A 283 13.91 -23.14 1.04
C LYS A 283 12.88 -22.24 1.73
N SER A 284 12.95 -20.94 1.48
CA SER A 284 12.09 -19.93 2.10
C SER A 284 10.70 -20.49 2.35
N ARG A 285 10.30 -20.61 3.63
CA ARG A 285 9.05 -21.30 4.05
C ARG A 285 7.75 -20.67 3.50
N PHE A 286 7.87 -19.64 2.66
CA PHE A 286 6.79 -18.78 2.14
C PHE A 286 7.07 -18.25 0.71
N SER A 287 7.59 -19.06 -0.23
CA SER A 287 8.03 -18.61 -1.58
C SER A 287 6.95 -18.33 -2.64
N ASP A 288 5.67 -18.27 -2.33
CA ASP A 288 4.65 -17.92 -3.35
C ASP A 288 4.51 -16.39 -3.46
N ARG A 289 5.52 -15.76 -4.08
CA ARG A 289 5.76 -14.31 -4.18
C ARG A 289 4.82 -13.58 -5.17
N LYS A 290 3.53 -13.88 -5.14
CA LYS A 290 2.47 -13.13 -5.88
C LYS A 290 1.52 -12.33 -4.96
N LYS A 291 1.75 -12.29 -3.64
CA LYS A 291 0.69 -11.99 -2.67
C LYS A 291 0.55 -10.53 -2.17
N ALA A 292 1.34 -9.57 -2.67
CA ALA A 292 1.18 -8.13 -2.36
C ALA A 292 1.00 -7.27 -3.62
N SER A 293 0.22 -7.76 -4.59
CA SER A 293 0.08 -7.12 -5.90
C SER A 293 -0.66 -5.78 -5.84
N ASN A 294 -1.61 -5.60 -4.92
CA ASN A 294 -2.37 -4.35 -4.86
C ASN A 294 -1.56 -3.25 -4.19
N LEU A 295 -0.82 -3.60 -3.14
CA LEU A 295 0.13 -2.70 -2.50
C LEU A 295 1.16 -2.17 -3.51
N GLU A 296 1.76 -3.07 -4.30
CA GLU A 296 2.71 -2.72 -5.36
C GLU A 296 2.04 -1.88 -6.45
N ALA A 297 0.85 -2.29 -6.94
CA ALA A 297 0.10 -1.52 -7.93
C ALA A 297 -0.30 -0.12 -7.44
N TYR A 298 -0.48 0.07 -6.14
CA TYR A 298 -0.79 1.38 -5.56
C TYR A 298 0.45 2.29 -5.49
N VAL A 299 1.61 1.72 -5.19
CA VAL A 299 2.91 2.42 -5.31
C VAL A 299 3.21 2.78 -6.77
N GLU A 300 2.98 1.86 -7.70
CA GLU A 300 3.14 2.11 -9.13
C GLU A 300 2.26 3.26 -9.60
N TRP A 301 1.04 3.37 -9.06
CA TRP A 301 0.15 4.50 -9.34
C TRP A 301 0.74 5.84 -8.87
N PHE A 302 1.27 5.92 -7.64
CA PHE A 302 1.94 7.12 -7.14
C PHE A 302 3.08 7.56 -8.06
N ASN A 303 3.94 6.61 -8.46
CA ASN A 303 5.06 6.86 -9.36
C ASN A 303 4.55 7.32 -10.73
N ARG A 304 3.58 6.60 -11.30
CA ARG A 304 2.96 6.95 -12.58
C ARG A 304 2.40 8.38 -12.56
N LEU A 305 1.68 8.77 -11.51
CA LEU A 305 1.13 10.11 -11.37
C LEU A 305 2.24 11.17 -11.30
N SER A 306 3.30 10.91 -10.53
CA SER A 306 4.45 11.81 -10.43
C SER A 306 5.13 12.04 -11.79
N TYR A 307 5.40 10.96 -12.52
CA TYR A 307 5.99 11.04 -13.85
C TYR A 307 5.01 11.61 -14.89
N LEU A 308 3.70 11.40 -14.75
CA LEU A 308 2.68 12.01 -15.59
C LEU A 308 2.72 13.53 -15.48
N VAL A 309 2.75 14.06 -14.25
CA VAL A 309 2.86 15.50 -14.00
C VAL A 309 4.12 16.05 -14.66
N ALA A 310 5.28 15.41 -14.47
CA ALA A 310 6.52 15.82 -15.12
C ALA A 310 6.42 15.76 -16.66
N THR A 311 5.77 14.73 -17.19
CA THR A 311 5.55 14.55 -18.64
C THR A 311 4.70 15.69 -19.20
N GLU A 312 3.56 16.00 -18.59
CA GLU A 312 2.67 17.10 -19.00
C GLU A 312 3.35 18.47 -18.94
N ILE A 313 4.32 18.67 -18.03
CA ILE A 313 5.08 19.92 -17.93
C ILE A 313 6.19 20.00 -18.97
N CYS A 314 6.91 18.90 -19.24
CA CYS A 314 8.04 18.88 -20.17
C CYS A 314 7.61 18.75 -21.64
N MET A 315 6.42 18.22 -21.92
CA MET A 315 5.90 17.99 -23.27
C MET A 315 5.64 19.27 -24.07
N PRO A 316 5.06 20.36 -23.51
CA PRO A 316 4.71 21.54 -24.30
C PRO A 316 5.94 22.35 -24.73
N VAL A 317 6.06 22.55 -26.05
CA VAL A 317 7.15 23.35 -26.65
C VAL A 317 7.13 24.81 -26.19
N LYS A 318 5.94 25.39 -26.01
CA LYS A 318 5.79 26.82 -25.66
C LYS A 318 5.91 27.03 -24.14
N LYS A 319 6.91 27.82 -23.73
CA LYS A 319 7.14 28.24 -22.33
C LYS A 319 5.89 28.75 -21.59
N LYS A 320 5.09 29.61 -22.23
CA LYS A 320 3.84 30.14 -21.63
C LYS A 320 2.82 29.02 -21.37
N HIS A 321 2.80 27.99 -22.21
CA HIS A 321 1.93 26.84 -22.01
C HIS A 321 2.43 25.98 -20.84
N ARG A 322 3.73 25.68 -20.77
CA ARG A 322 4.33 24.95 -19.63
C ARG A 322 4.01 25.62 -18.29
N ALA A 323 4.16 26.95 -18.20
CA ALA A 323 3.83 27.70 -16.99
C ALA A 323 2.37 27.53 -16.56
N ARG A 324 1.42 27.51 -17.52
CA ARG A 324 -0.01 27.26 -17.22
C ARG A 324 -0.26 25.84 -16.73
N VAL A 325 0.44 24.85 -17.28
CA VAL A 325 0.33 23.45 -16.82
C VAL A 325 0.83 23.32 -15.38
N ILE A 326 1.94 23.99 -15.04
CA ILE A 326 2.45 24.03 -13.66
C ILE A 326 1.42 24.69 -12.73
N GLU A 327 0.91 25.87 -13.07
CA GLU A 327 -0.10 26.57 -12.26
C GLU A 327 -1.37 25.73 -12.07
N PHE A 328 -1.80 25.02 -13.11
CA PHE A 328 -2.92 24.09 -13.04
C PHE A 328 -2.65 22.96 -12.05
N PHE A 329 -1.49 22.28 -12.12
CA PHE A 329 -1.16 21.22 -11.17
C PHE A 329 -0.97 21.72 -9.73
N ILE A 330 -0.49 22.96 -9.54
CA ILE A 330 -0.45 23.59 -8.20
C ILE A 330 -1.87 23.72 -7.64
N ASP A 331 -2.84 24.17 -8.44
CA ASP A 331 -4.23 24.27 -8.01
C ASP A 331 -4.85 22.88 -7.78
N VAL A 332 -4.54 21.88 -8.61
CA VAL A 332 -4.98 20.47 -8.40
C VAL A 332 -4.43 19.92 -7.08
N ALA A 333 -3.14 20.13 -6.80
CA ALA A 333 -2.50 19.72 -5.56
C ALA A 333 -3.16 20.35 -4.34
N ARG A 334 -3.49 21.65 -4.41
CA ARG A 334 -4.25 22.33 -3.36
C ARG A 334 -5.62 21.69 -3.14
N GLU A 335 -6.33 21.33 -4.21
CA GLU A 335 -7.62 20.66 -4.07
C GLU A 335 -7.49 19.22 -3.51
N CYS A 336 -6.42 18.50 -3.86
CA CYS A 336 -6.07 17.24 -3.21
C CYS A 336 -5.87 17.43 -1.70
N PHE A 337 -5.14 18.47 -1.26
CA PHE A 337 -4.99 18.80 0.17
C PHE A 337 -6.36 19.07 0.84
N ASN A 338 -7.21 19.88 0.21
CA ASN A 338 -8.55 20.23 0.73
C ASN A 338 -9.46 19.00 0.87
N ILE A 339 -9.38 18.06 -0.05
CA ILE A 339 -10.14 16.80 -0.03
C ILE A 339 -9.64 15.85 1.07
N GLY A 340 -8.37 15.97 1.50
CA GLY A 340 -7.70 14.96 2.34
C GLY A 340 -6.99 13.89 1.52
N ASN A 341 -6.73 14.15 0.24
CA ASN A 341 -5.96 13.30 -0.66
C ASN A 341 -4.46 13.65 -0.63
N PHE A 342 -3.77 13.23 0.44
CA PHE A 342 -2.36 13.55 0.63
C PHE A 342 -1.43 12.73 -0.28
N ASN A 343 -1.85 11.55 -0.73
CA ASN A 343 -1.06 10.72 -1.64
C ASN A 343 -0.90 11.38 -3.02
N SER A 344 -2.00 11.78 -3.65
CA SER A 344 -1.95 12.49 -4.95
C SER A 344 -1.29 13.85 -4.83
N LEU A 345 -1.52 14.59 -3.73
CA LEU A 345 -0.80 15.84 -3.43
C LEU A 345 0.72 15.62 -3.48
N MET A 346 1.22 14.62 -2.74
CA MET A 346 2.64 14.34 -2.69
C MET A 346 3.18 13.86 -4.04
N ALA A 347 2.43 13.08 -4.80
CA ALA A 347 2.82 12.65 -6.14
C ALA A 347 2.97 13.85 -7.10
N ILE A 348 2.04 14.81 -7.04
CA ILE A 348 2.08 16.03 -7.86
C ILE A 348 3.30 16.90 -7.47
N ILE A 349 3.54 17.10 -6.18
CA ILE A 349 4.74 17.81 -5.68
C ILE A 349 6.01 17.08 -6.16
N SER A 350 6.05 15.76 -6.03
CA SER A 350 7.19 14.94 -6.44
C SER A 350 7.48 15.07 -7.93
N GLY A 351 6.44 15.04 -8.78
CA GLY A 351 6.55 15.27 -10.22
C GLY A 351 7.11 16.65 -10.58
N MET A 352 6.65 17.70 -9.91
CA MET A 352 7.16 19.07 -10.12
C MET A 352 8.61 19.26 -9.65
N ASN A 353 9.04 18.48 -8.66
CA ASN A 353 10.38 18.55 -8.10
C ASN A 353 11.40 17.60 -8.74
N MET A 354 10.99 16.76 -9.69
CA MET A 354 11.92 16.03 -10.53
C MET A 354 12.89 16.98 -11.23
N SER A 355 14.17 16.61 -11.28
CA SER A 355 15.24 17.43 -11.87
C SER A 355 14.92 17.95 -13.28
N PRO A 356 14.38 17.16 -14.23
CA PRO A 356 13.96 17.66 -15.55
C PRO A 356 12.94 18.81 -15.52
N VAL A 357 12.12 18.91 -14.47
CA VAL A 357 11.13 19.98 -14.30
C VAL A 357 11.73 21.16 -13.53
N SER A 358 12.40 20.91 -12.41
CA SER A 358 12.95 21.96 -11.53
C SER A 358 14.08 22.78 -12.17
N ARG A 359 14.74 22.23 -13.22
CA ARG A 359 15.74 22.95 -14.01
C ARG A 359 15.17 23.96 -15.02
N LEU A 360 13.86 23.96 -15.31
CA LEU A 360 13.24 24.86 -16.30
C LEU A 360 13.10 26.30 -15.77
N LYS A 361 14.21 26.96 -15.42
CA LYS A 361 14.23 28.25 -14.70
C LYS A 361 13.45 29.34 -15.44
N LYS A 362 13.49 29.35 -16.77
CA LYS A 362 12.76 30.37 -17.56
C LYS A 362 11.26 30.15 -17.50
N THR A 363 10.79 28.90 -17.46
CA THR A 363 9.38 28.58 -17.21
C THR A 363 8.98 28.95 -15.79
N TRP A 364 9.74 28.53 -14.77
CA TRP A 364 9.45 28.83 -13.36
C TRP A 364 9.39 30.32 -13.07
N GLY A 365 10.21 31.14 -13.74
CA GLY A 365 10.14 32.60 -13.65
C GLY A 365 8.82 33.22 -14.17
N LYS A 366 7.92 32.42 -14.77
CA LYS A 366 6.56 32.85 -15.15
C LYS A 366 5.45 32.31 -14.26
N VAL A 367 5.78 31.43 -13.31
CA VAL A 367 4.82 30.76 -12.42
C VAL A 367 4.73 31.52 -11.12
N LYS A 368 3.51 31.68 -10.58
CA LYS A 368 3.32 32.19 -9.21
C LYS A 368 3.57 31.08 -8.19
N THR A 369 4.77 31.01 -7.63
CA THR A 369 5.20 29.88 -6.78
C THR A 369 4.63 29.90 -5.36
N ALA A 370 4.13 31.03 -4.86
CA ALA A 370 3.71 31.15 -3.45
C ALA A 370 2.76 30.03 -2.97
N LYS A 371 1.80 29.61 -3.81
CA LYS A 371 0.91 28.48 -3.48
C LYS A 371 1.67 27.16 -3.42
N PHE A 372 2.61 26.95 -4.35
CA PHE A 372 3.45 25.76 -4.39
C PHE A 372 4.36 25.69 -3.18
N ASP A 373 5.02 26.78 -2.81
CA ASP A 373 5.91 26.86 -1.65
C ASP A 373 5.17 26.51 -0.34
N ILE A 374 3.90 26.92 -0.20
CA ILE A 374 3.03 26.52 0.92
C ILE A 374 2.77 25.01 0.92
N LEU A 375 2.44 24.43 -0.25
CA LEU A 375 2.18 22.99 -0.38
C LEU A 375 3.44 22.16 -0.11
N GLU A 376 4.62 22.61 -0.58
CA GLU A 376 5.91 22.00 -0.23
C GLU A 376 6.12 22.02 1.29
N HIS A 377 5.87 23.16 1.94
CA HIS A 377 6.00 23.28 3.39
C HIS A 377 5.05 22.35 4.16
N GLN A 378 3.83 22.11 3.66
CA GLN A 378 2.90 21.17 4.28
C GLN A 378 3.38 19.72 4.19
N MET A 379 4.11 19.36 3.12
CA MET A 379 4.63 18.01 2.89
C MET A 379 6.12 17.86 3.21
N ASP A 380 6.69 18.83 3.92
CA ASP A 380 8.12 18.89 4.22
C ASP A 380 8.55 17.69 5.10
N PRO A 381 9.66 17.00 4.76
CA PRO A 381 10.11 15.81 5.50
C PRO A 381 10.75 16.12 6.86
N SER A 382 11.07 17.38 7.17
CA SER A 382 11.73 17.76 8.41
C SER A 382 10.88 17.40 9.64
N SER A 383 11.57 17.15 10.76
CA SER A 383 10.93 16.75 12.01
C SER A 383 9.98 15.55 11.84
N ASN A 384 10.38 14.59 10.99
CA ASN A 384 9.58 13.42 10.62
C ASN A 384 8.19 13.78 10.07
N PHE A 385 8.15 14.68 9.09
CA PHE A 385 6.90 15.13 8.45
C PHE A 385 5.90 15.78 9.41
N TYR A 386 6.37 16.63 10.33
CA TYR A 386 5.54 17.23 11.38
C TYR A 386 4.28 17.94 10.85
N ASN A 387 4.44 18.76 9.81
CA ASN A 387 3.33 19.52 9.21
C ASN A 387 2.29 18.58 8.58
N TYR A 388 2.73 17.65 7.73
CA TYR A 388 1.87 16.63 7.14
C TYR A 388 1.13 15.83 8.21
N ARG A 389 1.81 15.37 9.26
CA ARG A 389 1.17 14.60 10.34
C ARG A 389 0.11 15.43 11.07
N THR A 390 0.33 16.73 11.22
CA THR A 390 -0.67 17.66 11.77
C THR A 390 -1.89 17.79 10.86
N ALA A 391 -1.67 17.95 9.55
CA ALA A 391 -2.74 17.99 8.56
C ALA A 391 -3.52 16.65 8.50
N LEU A 392 -2.83 15.51 8.57
CA LEU A 392 -3.43 14.18 8.62
C LEU A 392 -4.33 14.03 9.86
N ARG A 393 -3.84 14.39 11.06
CA ARG A 393 -4.66 14.38 12.28
C ARG A 393 -5.91 15.24 12.14
N GLY A 394 -5.78 16.42 11.53
CA GLY A 394 -6.92 17.28 11.21
C GLY A 394 -7.92 16.59 10.29
N ALA A 395 -7.46 15.93 9.22
CA ALA A 395 -8.31 15.17 8.30
C ALA A 395 -9.00 13.98 8.98
N THR A 396 -8.27 13.20 9.80
CA THR A 396 -8.84 12.10 10.59
C THR A 396 -9.94 12.61 11.51
N GLN A 397 -9.72 13.72 12.22
CA GLN A 397 -10.73 14.30 13.10
C GLN A 397 -11.97 14.76 12.32
N ARG A 398 -11.79 15.41 11.16
CA ARG A 398 -12.91 15.78 10.27
C ARG A 398 -13.71 14.56 9.82
N SER A 399 -13.04 13.45 9.51
CA SER A 399 -13.72 12.21 9.12
C SER A 399 -14.57 11.62 10.23
N ILE A 400 -14.11 11.69 11.48
CA ILE A 400 -14.84 11.19 12.65
C ILE A 400 -16.13 12.00 12.89
N THR A 401 -16.05 13.33 12.74
CA THR A 401 -17.18 14.24 12.95
C THR A 401 -17.91 14.60 11.65
N ALA A 402 -17.72 13.82 10.59
CA ALA A 402 -18.23 14.14 9.26
C ALA A 402 -19.76 14.11 9.20
N HIS A 403 -20.34 15.14 8.58
CA HIS A 403 -21.78 15.18 8.25
C HIS A 403 -22.05 14.81 6.80
N THR A 404 -21.01 14.80 5.96
CA THR A 404 -21.07 14.45 4.54
C THR A 404 -20.07 13.35 4.19
N SER A 405 -20.35 12.58 3.14
CA SER A 405 -19.41 11.55 2.65
C SER A 405 -18.07 12.13 2.18
N ARG A 406 -18.05 13.40 1.75
CA ARG A 406 -16.83 14.12 1.34
C ARG A 406 -15.87 14.32 2.50
N GLU A 407 -16.39 14.66 3.68
CA GLU A 407 -15.57 14.93 4.87
C GLU A 407 -14.93 13.67 5.44
N LYS A 408 -15.44 12.49 5.08
CA LYS A 408 -14.89 11.18 5.48
C LYS A 408 -13.60 10.81 4.73
N ILE A 409 -13.27 11.49 3.64
CA ILE A 409 -12.12 11.12 2.81
C ILE A 409 -10.82 11.43 3.55
N VAL A 410 -10.02 10.39 3.76
CA VAL A 410 -8.64 10.47 4.25
C VAL A 410 -7.80 9.51 3.42
N ILE A 411 -6.89 10.02 2.61
CA ILE A 411 -5.93 9.22 1.85
C ILE A 411 -4.54 9.66 2.30
N PRO A 412 -3.86 8.87 3.14
CA PRO A 412 -2.58 9.24 3.73
C PRO A 412 -1.48 9.28 2.65
N PHE A 413 -0.36 9.95 2.95
CA PHE A 413 0.85 9.77 2.15
C PHE A 413 1.36 8.34 2.40
N PHE A 414 1.07 7.46 1.44
CA PHE A 414 1.08 6.03 1.68
C PHE A 414 2.49 5.49 1.97
N SER A 415 3.50 6.04 1.30
CA SER A 415 4.91 5.69 1.53
C SER A 415 5.33 5.90 2.99
N LEU A 416 4.87 6.98 3.62
CA LEU A 416 5.18 7.26 5.02
C LEU A 416 4.40 6.34 5.96
N LEU A 417 3.13 6.04 5.65
CA LEU A 417 2.36 5.04 6.39
C LEU A 417 3.07 3.67 6.39
N ILE A 418 3.49 3.19 5.22
CA ILE A 418 4.22 1.92 5.11
C ILE A 418 5.55 1.97 5.85
N LYS A 419 6.27 3.09 5.77
CA LYS A 419 7.51 3.31 6.52
C LYS A 419 7.27 3.19 8.04
N ASP A 420 6.23 3.82 8.56
CA ASP A 420 5.90 3.80 9.98
C ASP A 420 5.56 2.37 10.45
N ILE A 421 4.71 1.66 9.69
CA ILE A 421 4.34 0.27 9.98
C ILE A 421 5.57 -0.66 9.90
N TYR A 422 6.47 -0.44 8.93
CA TYR A 422 7.73 -1.18 8.82
C TYR A 422 8.61 -1.00 10.06
N PHE A 423 8.86 0.25 10.49
CA PHE A 423 9.69 0.52 11.66
C PHE A 423 9.07 0.02 12.95
N LEU A 424 7.74 0.06 13.08
CA LEU A 424 7.04 -0.57 14.19
C LEU A 424 7.28 -2.09 14.21
N ASN A 425 7.25 -2.74 13.05
CA ASN A 425 7.52 -4.16 12.94
C ASN A 425 9.00 -4.50 13.22
N GLU A 426 9.96 -3.69 12.76
CA GLU A 426 11.38 -3.96 12.97
C GLU A 426 11.87 -3.57 14.38
N GLY A 427 11.20 -2.61 15.03
CA GLY A 427 11.60 -2.08 16.32
C GLY A 427 11.48 -3.07 17.49
N CYS A 428 10.65 -4.11 17.35
CA CYS A 428 10.38 -5.09 18.40
C CYS A 428 10.45 -6.53 17.86
N ALA A 429 10.97 -7.46 18.66
CA ALA A 429 11.00 -8.88 18.28
C ALA A 429 9.57 -9.48 18.23
N ASN A 430 9.33 -10.37 17.26
CA ASN A 430 8.07 -11.13 17.14
C ASN A 430 7.89 -12.15 18.28
N LEU A 431 9.00 -12.68 18.79
CA LEU A 431 9.05 -13.63 19.89
C LEU A 431 9.86 -13.05 21.05
N LEU A 432 9.38 -13.24 22.26
CA LEU A 432 10.10 -12.93 23.49
C LEU A 432 11.16 -14.02 23.79
N PRO A 433 12.14 -13.76 24.69
CA PRO A 433 13.19 -14.73 25.01
C PRO A 433 12.70 -16.09 25.52
N ASN A 434 11.50 -16.14 26.11
CA ASN A 434 10.84 -17.37 26.56
C ASN A 434 10.10 -18.13 25.44
N GLY A 435 10.20 -17.67 24.19
CA GLY A 435 9.51 -18.26 23.04
C GLY A 435 8.05 -17.81 22.86
N HIS A 436 7.52 -16.96 23.74
CA HIS A 436 6.16 -16.44 23.61
C HIS A 436 6.06 -15.46 22.44
N VAL A 437 4.90 -15.44 21.80
CA VAL A 437 4.52 -14.40 20.83
C VAL A 437 4.37 -13.07 21.56
N ASN A 438 5.05 -12.03 21.07
CA ASN A 438 4.97 -10.68 21.61
C ASN A 438 3.68 -9.99 21.12
N PHE A 439 2.59 -10.15 21.87
CA PHE A 439 1.28 -9.66 21.47
C PHE A 439 1.11 -8.15 21.65
N GLU A 440 1.83 -7.54 22.60
CA GLU A 440 1.90 -6.08 22.77
C GLU A 440 2.36 -5.37 21.49
N LYS A 441 3.41 -5.89 20.85
CA LYS A 441 3.84 -5.41 19.53
C LYS A 441 2.71 -5.49 18.51
N PHE A 442 1.96 -6.59 18.49
CA PHE A 442 0.91 -6.80 17.49
C PHE A 442 -0.32 -5.93 17.73
N TRP A 443 -0.61 -5.54 18.97
CA TRP A 443 -1.63 -4.53 19.25
C TRP A 443 -1.31 -3.21 18.57
N GLU A 444 -0.08 -2.72 18.70
CA GLU A 444 0.33 -1.47 18.04
C GLU A 444 0.29 -1.60 16.52
N LEU A 445 0.69 -2.75 15.96
CA LEU A 445 0.63 -2.99 14.52
C LEU A 445 -0.81 -3.00 14.02
N ALA A 446 -1.68 -3.72 14.72
CA ALA A 446 -3.10 -3.84 14.41
C ALA A 446 -3.80 -2.49 14.50
N LYS A 447 -3.42 -1.62 15.44
CA LYS A 447 -3.95 -0.26 15.56
C LYS A 447 -3.69 0.57 14.31
N GLN A 448 -2.45 0.58 13.80
CA GLN A 448 -2.08 1.32 12.57
C GLN A 448 -2.84 0.78 11.35
N VAL A 449 -2.91 -0.55 11.20
CA VAL A 449 -3.64 -1.17 10.08
C VAL A 449 -5.15 -0.94 10.21
N SER A 450 -5.72 -1.01 11.41
CA SER A 450 -7.16 -0.78 11.65
C SER A 450 -7.60 0.64 11.27
N GLU A 451 -6.76 1.63 11.55
CA GLU A 451 -7.03 3.01 11.15
C GLU A 451 -7.11 3.13 9.61
N PHE A 452 -6.13 2.56 8.91
CA PHE A 452 -6.15 2.47 7.44
C PHE A 452 -7.39 1.74 6.91
N MET A 453 -7.78 0.63 7.55
CA MET A 453 -8.95 -0.16 7.16
C MET A 453 -10.26 0.64 7.26
N THR A 454 -10.31 1.67 8.11
CA THR A 454 -11.45 2.58 8.22
C THR A 454 -11.47 3.56 7.04
N TRP A 455 -10.32 4.15 6.71
CA TRP A 455 -10.21 5.14 5.63
C TRP A 455 -10.53 4.55 4.25
N LYS A 456 -10.12 3.31 3.99
CA LYS A 456 -10.34 2.69 2.68
C LYS A 456 -11.80 2.30 2.38
N GLN A 457 -12.69 2.32 3.38
CA GLN A 457 -14.11 1.98 3.22
C GLN A 457 -14.96 3.13 2.66
N VAL A 458 -14.36 4.30 2.47
CA VAL A 458 -15.06 5.49 1.99
C VAL A 458 -15.36 5.35 0.50
N GLU A 459 -16.65 5.36 0.15
CA GLU A 459 -17.08 5.49 -1.24
C GLU A 459 -16.83 6.92 -1.73
N CYS A 460 -16.26 7.05 -2.93
CA CYS A 460 -15.97 8.35 -3.50
C CYS A 460 -17.28 9.09 -3.85
N PRO A 461 -17.56 10.26 -3.25
CA PRO A 461 -18.83 10.96 -3.40
C PRO A 461 -18.90 11.84 -4.66
N PHE A 462 -17.82 11.94 -5.42
CA PHE A 462 -17.74 12.79 -6.60
C PHE A 462 -18.30 12.10 -7.84
N GLU A 463 -18.77 12.86 -8.83
CA GLU A 463 -19.18 12.30 -10.10
C GLU A 463 -17.98 11.74 -10.88
N ARG A 464 -18.19 10.63 -11.60
CA ARG A 464 -17.15 9.98 -12.40
C ARG A 464 -17.13 10.55 -13.82
N ASP A 465 -16.00 11.13 -14.21
CA ASP A 465 -15.71 11.47 -15.60
C ASP A 465 -14.84 10.40 -16.25
N ARG A 466 -15.48 9.56 -17.07
CA ARG A 466 -14.81 8.44 -17.75
C ARG A 466 -13.69 8.89 -18.71
N LYS A 467 -13.80 10.08 -19.31
CA LYS A 467 -12.79 10.56 -20.27
C LYS A 467 -11.52 10.96 -19.53
N ILE A 468 -11.66 11.67 -18.40
CA ILE A 468 -10.53 12.07 -17.56
C ILE A 468 -9.87 10.84 -16.93
N LEU A 469 -10.66 9.93 -16.36
CA LEU A 469 -10.15 8.69 -15.76
C LEU A 469 -9.36 7.86 -16.78
N GLN A 470 -9.94 7.64 -17.97
CA GLN A 470 -9.27 6.90 -19.04
C GLN A 470 -7.94 7.58 -19.45
N TYR A 471 -7.93 8.91 -19.52
CA TYR A 471 -6.72 9.67 -19.83
C TYR A 471 -5.64 9.45 -18.77
N LEU A 472 -5.93 9.72 -17.50
CA LEU A 472 -4.99 9.56 -16.38
C LEU A 472 -4.39 8.14 -16.32
N LEU A 473 -5.23 7.13 -16.50
CA LEU A 473 -4.84 5.74 -16.39
C LEU A 473 -4.03 5.22 -17.59
N THR A 474 -4.20 5.79 -18.79
CA THR A 474 -3.62 5.19 -20.02
C THR A 474 -2.73 6.10 -20.86
N VAL A 475 -2.65 7.40 -20.56
CA VAL A 475 -1.74 8.30 -21.28
C VAL A 475 -0.29 7.82 -21.16
N PRO A 476 0.50 7.83 -22.25
CA PRO A 476 1.93 7.52 -22.17
C PRO A 476 2.65 8.48 -21.23
N VAL A 477 3.51 7.92 -20.38
CA VAL A 477 4.32 8.69 -19.43
C VAL A 477 5.78 8.53 -19.83
N PHE A 478 6.54 9.62 -19.79
CA PHE A 478 7.95 9.61 -20.18
C PHE A 478 8.79 8.85 -19.15
N THR A 479 9.79 8.12 -19.64
CA THR A 479 10.88 7.62 -18.80
C THR A 479 11.75 8.77 -18.33
N GLU A 480 12.58 8.54 -17.31
CA GLU A 480 13.53 9.54 -16.80
C GLU A 480 14.39 10.15 -17.92
N ASP A 481 15.02 9.31 -18.76
CA ASP A 481 15.80 9.76 -19.93
C ASP A 481 14.99 10.67 -20.88
N ALA A 482 13.73 10.31 -21.14
CA ALA A 482 12.87 11.05 -22.05
C ALA A 482 12.41 12.38 -21.46
N LEU A 483 12.20 12.45 -20.14
CA LEU A 483 11.94 13.70 -19.42
C LEU A 483 13.14 14.64 -19.51
N TYR A 484 14.35 14.14 -19.27
CA TYR A 484 15.56 14.97 -19.41
C TYR A 484 15.73 15.48 -20.83
N LEU A 485 15.51 14.64 -21.84
CA LEU A 485 15.61 15.07 -23.23
C LEU A 485 14.60 16.16 -23.57
N ALA A 486 13.32 15.96 -23.22
CA ALA A 486 12.27 16.95 -23.43
C ALA A 486 12.53 18.26 -22.65
N SER A 487 13.12 18.16 -21.46
CA SER A 487 13.56 19.31 -20.68
C SER A 487 14.66 20.11 -21.39
N TYR A 488 15.70 19.45 -21.90
CA TYR A 488 16.77 20.11 -22.64
C TYR A 488 16.30 20.69 -23.98
N GLU A 489 15.35 20.03 -24.65
CA GLU A 489 14.72 20.56 -25.87
C GLU A 489 13.87 21.81 -25.57
N SER A 490 13.22 21.84 -24.40
CA SER A 490 12.42 22.97 -23.94
C SER A 490 13.27 24.17 -23.48
N GLU A 491 14.35 23.91 -22.74
CA GLU A 491 15.32 24.87 -22.23
C GLU A 491 16.71 24.22 -22.24
N GLY A 492 17.59 24.68 -23.14
CA GLY A 492 18.92 24.09 -23.35
C GLY A 492 19.80 24.03 -22.09
N PRO A 493 20.89 23.24 -22.14
CA PRO A 493 21.79 23.04 -21.01
C PRO A 493 22.44 24.37 -20.57
N GLU A 494 22.52 24.60 -19.25
CA GLU A 494 23.05 25.84 -18.68
C GLU A 494 24.55 25.78 -18.38
N ASN A 495 25.11 24.57 -18.23
CA ASN A 495 26.51 24.35 -17.89
C ASN A 495 27.12 23.17 -18.67
N ASN A 496 28.43 22.98 -18.55
CA ASN A 496 29.15 21.92 -19.28
C ASN A 496 28.69 20.51 -18.89
N ILE A 497 28.36 20.29 -17.61
CA ILE A 497 27.90 18.99 -17.10
C ILE A 497 26.58 18.60 -17.79
N GLU A 498 25.60 19.51 -17.79
CA GLU A 498 24.32 19.32 -18.47
C GLU A 498 24.51 19.13 -19.98
N LYS A 499 25.44 19.87 -20.60
CA LYS A 499 25.74 19.73 -22.02
C LYS A 499 26.27 18.34 -22.36
N ASP A 500 27.09 17.76 -21.49
CA ASP A 500 27.62 16.42 -21.66
C ASP A 500 26.56 15.35 -21.38
N SER A 501 25.73 15.52 -20.33
CA SER A 501 24.58 14.65 -20.08
C SER A 501 23.60 14.63 -21.26
N TRP A 502 23.30 15.80 -21.82
CA TRP A 502 22.43 15.94 -22.99
C TRP A 502 22.98 15.23 -24.24
N LYS A 503 24.28 15.39 -24.53
CA LYS A 503 24.95 14.66 -25.62
C LYS A 503 24.90 13.15 -25.41
N SER A 504 25.17 12.69 -24.19
CA SER A 504 25.13 11.26 -23.83
C SER A 504 23.73 10.69 -24.04
N LEU A 505 22.69 11.36 -23.53
CA LEU A 505 21.29 10.94 -23.68
C LEU A 505 20.86 10.90 -25.15
N ARG A 506 21.25 11.90 -25.94
CA ARG A 506 20.98 11.91 -27.39
C ARG A 506 21.65 10.72 -28.08
N CYS A 507 22.92 10.45 -27.79
CA CYS A 507 23.66 9.33 -28.38
C CYS A 507 23.02 7.97 -28.03
N VAL A 508 22.59 7.78 -26.77
CA VAL A 508 21.89 6.56 -26.34
C VAL A 508 20.58 6.35 -27.11
N LEU A 509 19.80 7.42 -27.33
CA LEU A 509 18.53 7.33 -28.04
C LEU A 509 18.70 7.17 -29.56
N GLU A 510 19.72 7.79 -30.14
CA GLU A 510 20.09 7.60 -31.56
C GLU A 510 20.65 6.20 -31.81
N GLY A 511 21.50 5.68 -30.92
CA GLY A 511 22.02 4.31 -30.98
C GLY A 511 20.92 3.24 -30.83
N ARG A 512 19.91 3.48 -29.98
CA ARG A 512 18.71 2.62 -29.87
C ARG A 512 17.86 2.64 -31.15
N LYS A 513 17.78 3.76 -31.86
CA LYS A 513 17.12 3.85 -33.18
C LYS A 513 17.87 3.06 -34.24
N SER A 514 19.20 3.16 -34.29
CA SER A 514 20.03 2.38 -35.22
C SER A 514 19.95 0.87 -34.96
N ALA A 515 19.94 0.42 -33.70
CA ALA A 515 19.79 -1.00 -33.37
C ALA A 515 18.39 -1.54 -33.75
N ALA A 516 17.33 -0.73 -33.59
CA ALA A 516 15.98 -1.12 -34.01
C ALA A 516 15.81 -1.18 -35.54
N SER A 517 16.58 -0.39 -36.31
CA SER A 517 16.57 -0.45 -37.78
C SER A 517 17.37 -1.61 -38.38
N VAL A 518 18.30 -2.21 -37.63
CA VAL A 518 19.14 -3.33 -38.11
C VAL A 518 18.49 -4.70 -37.84
N GLY A 519 17.43 -4.77 -37.02
CA GLY A 519 16.68 -6.00 -36.73
C GLY A 519 15.69 -6.46 -37.81
N PHE A 520 15.70 -5.86 -39.00
CA PHE A 520 14.81 -6.19 -40.13
C PHE A 520 15.58 -6.31 -41.45
N SER A 521 16.72 -7.01 -41.43
CA SER A 521 17.39 -7.43 -42.67
C SER A 521 18.42 -8.50 -42.34
N ASP A 522 17.98 -9.73 -42.10
CA ASP A 522 18.78 -10.94 -42.36
C ASP A 522 17.89 -12.18 -42.25
N ASN A 523 17.19 -12.49 -43.34
CA ASN A 523 16.81 -13.86 -43.69
C ASN A 523 16.34 -13.93 -45.15
N SER A 524 17.25 -13.74 -46.10
CA SER A 524 17.07 -14.23 -47.47
C SER A 524 18.37 -14.20 -48.27
N MET A 525 19.23 -15.20 -48.08
CA MET A 525 20.21 -15.73 -49.03
C MET A 525 21.01 -16.78 -48.23
N SER A 526 21.35 -17.97 -48.68
CA SER A 526 21.13 -18.72 -49.91
C SER A 526 21.97 -19.97 -49.72
N ASP A 527 21.36 -21.14 -49.54
CA ASP A 527 22.08 -22.40 -49.68
C ASP A 527 21.44 -23.22 -50.81
N ARG A 528 22.00 -23.01 -52.01
CA ARG A 528 22.13 -24.05 -53.02
C ARG A 528 23.50 -24.70 -52.81
N ASN A 529 23.51 -25.93 -52.33
CA ASN A 529 24.17 -27.08 -52.95
C ASN A 529 23.88 -28.34 -52.14
#